data_AF-A0AAP9NP09-F1
#
_entry.id   AF-A0AAP9NP09-F1
#
_cell.length_a   1.000
_cell.length_b   1.000
_cell.length_c   1.000
_cell.angle_alpha   90.00
_cell.angle_beta   90.00
_cell.angle_gamma   90.00
#
_symmetry.space_group_name_H-M   'P 1'
#
loop_
_entity.id
_entity.type
_entity.pdbx_description
1 polymer ?
#
loop_
_entity_poly.entity_id
_entity_poly.type
_entity_poly.pdbx_seq_one_letter_code
_entity_poly.pdbx_strand_id
1 'polypeptide(L)'
;MVAISIGVGLLYGRNVIPPFWFIAIANALILVGHAFLVAGARRFLGRSVGWPLLAAVVVVFCLPMMLYHNVPEAMGLRIISISIGMALLVFLGAWTIVHDSRFQLLNAHQAVAVLLALHGTLNLARAAQTLLEPVLATDMLRLGPSTSTFFAWGILFFFGLTVGLAVMVTERLRDLLQDRLIKENVARCAAEAALQEQRNFLTMVSHEFRTPLGIMAASADLIACNLPADDKESAEELDRIHRASRRLGNLVEGCLADDWLESVSQSRRSGELNVGTGRKSSQHPLRLHTTAIE
;
A
#
# COMPACT_ATOMS: atom_id res chain seq x y z
N MET A 1 5.86 -24.86 -9.37
CA MET A 1 6.55 -25.94 -10.10
C MET A 1 6.76 -27.19 -9.23
N VAL A 2 7.34 -27.09 -8.03
CA VAL A 2 7.52 -28.25 -7.11
C VAL A 2 6.20 -28.97 -6.77
N ALA A 3 5.11 -28.25 -6.53
CA ALA A 3 3.81 -28.85 -6.25
C ALA A 3 3.20 -29.63 -7.44
N ILE A 4 3.47 -29.20 -8.68
CA ILE A 4 2.99 -29.88 -9.89
C ILE A 4 3.80 -31.17 -10.10
N SER A 5 5.12 -31.14 -9.86
CA SER A 5 5.98 -32.32 -9.89
C SER A 5 5.63 -33.34 -8.79
N ILE A 6 5.28 -32.90 -7.59
CA ILE A 6 4.78 -33.76 -6.50
C ILE A 6 3.41 -34.37 -6.88
N GLY A 7 2.52 -33.59 -7.51
CA GLY A 7 1.24 -34.08 -8.01
C GLY A 7 1.36 -35.15 -9.10
N VAL A 8 2.31 -34.98 -10.03
CA VAL A 8 2.62 -35.98 -11.08
C VAL A 8 3.30 -37.23 -10.48
N GLY A 9 4.14 -37.07 -9.45
CA GLY A 9 4.73 -38.19 -8.72
C GLY A 9 3.70 -39.02 -7.95
N LEU A 10 2.68 -38.38 -7.37
CA LEU A 10 1.56 -39.05 -6.68
C LEU A 10 0.66 -39.85 -7.65
N LEU A 11 0.58 -39.44 -8.93
CA LEU A 11 -0.11 -40.20 -9.97
C LEU A 11 0.59 -41.53 -10.30
N TYR A 12 1.92 -41.61 -10.17
CA TYR A 12 2.68 -42.86 -10.25
C TYR A 12 2.63 -43.68 -8.94
N GLY A 13 2.37 -43.03 -7.80
CA GLY A 13 2.14 -43.66 -6.49
C GLY A 13 0.72 -44.21 -6.27
N ARG A 14 -0.13 -44.26 -7.30
CA ARG A 14 -1.53 -44.71 -7.19
C ARG A 14 -1.71 -46.15 -6.67
N ASN A 15 -0.64 -46.96 -6.73
CA ASN A 15 -0.60 -48.32 -6.16
C ASN A 15 -0.08 -48.38 -4.70
N VAL A 16 0.35 -47.25 -4.12
CA VAL A 16 0.98 -47.20 -2.78
C VAL A 16 0.03 -46.63 -1.73
N ILE A 17 -0.84 -45.69 -2.11
CA ILE A 17 -1.80 -45.06 -1.19
C ILE A 17 -3.22 -45.53 -1.55
N PRO A 18 -3.93 -46.21 -0.63
CA PRO A 18 -5.32 -46.60 -0.86
C PRO A 18 -6.16 -45.37 -1.27
N PRO A 19 -7.06 -45.50 -2.28
CA PRO A 19 -7.83 -44.36 -2.83
C PRO A 19 -8.57 -43.53 -1.77
N PHE A 20 -8.94 -44.14 -0.66
CA PHE A 20 -9.53 -43.45 0.49
C PHE A 20 -8.62 -42.37 1.09
N TRP A 21 -7.36 -42.72 1.41
CA TRP A 21 -6.43 -41.81 2.08
C TRP A 21 -6.19 -40.58 1.21
N PHE A 22 -6.15 -40.76 -0.11
CA PHE A 22 -6.07 -39.66 -1.05
C PHE A 22 -7.27 -38.69 -0.92
N ILE A 23 -8.50 -39.21 -0.90
CA ILE A 23 -9.72 -38.39 -0.78
C ILE A 23 -9.79 -37.70 0.58
N ALA A 24 -9.47 -38.40 1.67
CA ALA A 24 -9.49 -37.85 3.02
C ALA A 24 -8.45 -36.72 3.18
N ILE A 25 -7.22 -36.93 2.71
CA ILE A 25 -6.16 -35.93 2.74
C ILE A 25 -6.52 -34.72 1.87
N ALA A 26 -7.04 -34.93 0.66
CA ALA A 26 -7.45 -33.85 -0.21
C ALA A 26 -8.52 -32.95 0.43
N ASN A 27 -9.53 -33.55 1.05
CA ASN A 27 -10.59 -32.80 1.72
C ASN A 27 -10.11 -32.08 2.99
N ALA A 28 -9.27 -32.72 3.79
CA ALA A 28 -8.61 -32.05 4.93
C ALA A 28 -7.80 -30.83 4.45
N LEU A 29 -7.06 -30.97 3.36
CA LEU A 29 -6.29 -29.88 2.77
C LEU A 29 -7.19 -28.74 2.26
N ILE A 30 -8.36 -29.06 1.71
CA ILE A 30 -9.34 -28.03 1.30
C ILE A 30 -9.85 -27.25 2.52
N LEU A 31 -10.22 -27.92 3.63
CA LEU A 31 -10.64 -27.25 4.86
C LEU A 31 -9.52 -26.38 5.45
N VAL A 32 -8.29 -26.93 5.49
CA VAL A 32 -7.11 -26.19 5.93
C VAL A 32 -6.89 -24.95 5.06
N GLY A 33 -7.03 -25.07 3.73
CA GLY A 33 -6.94 -23.93 2.80
C GLY A 33 -7.95 -22.84 3.10
N HIS A 34 -9.21 -23.20 3.38
CA HIS A 34 -10.24 -22.25 3.80
C HIS A 34 -9.94 -21.62 5.17
N ALA A 35 -9.38 -22.39 6.10
CA ALA A 35 -8.95 -21.87 7.40
C ALA A 35 -7.82 -20.84 7.24
N PHE A 36 -6.86 -21.11 6.35
CA PHE A 36 -5.80 -20.16 5.99
C PHE A 36 -6.35 -18.90 5.30
N LEU A 37 -7.43 -18.99 4.54
CA LEU A 37 -8.11 -17.82 3.97
C LEU A 37 -8.61 -16.91 5.10
N VAL A 38 -9.31 -17.46 6.10
CA VAL A 38 -9.77 -16.69 7.27
C VAL A 38 -8.59 -16.13 8.07
N ALA A 39 -7.56 -16.92 8.30
CA ALA A 39 -6.35 -16.49 9.00
C ALA A 39 -5.65 -15.34 8.25
N GLY A 40 -5.53 -15.47 6.92
CA GLY A 40 -4.97 -14.46 6.03
C GLY A 40 -5.78 -13.17 6.07
N ALA A 41 -7.11 -13.26 5.99
CA ALA A 41 -8.00 -12.10 6.12
C ALA A 41 -7.85 -11.41 7.48
N ARG A 42 -7.88 -12.17 8.60
CA ARG A 42 -7.67 -11.60 9.95
C ARG A 42 -6.32 -10.91 10.08
N ARG A 43 -5.24 -11.56 9.63
CA ARG A 43 -3.89 -11.00 9.67
C ARG A 43 -3.75 -9.77 8.78
N PHE A 44 -4.35 -9.77 7.59
CA PHE A 44 -4.37 -8.62 6.69
C PHE A 44 -5.03 -7.40 7.36
N LEU A 45 -6.11 -7.63 8.11
CA LEU A 45 -6.82 -6.58 8.87
C LEU A 45 -6.16 -6.26 10.22
N GLY A 46 -5.02 -6.87 10.55
CA GLY A 46 -4.30 -6.65 11.81
C GLY A 46 -4.97 -7.24 13.05
N ARG A 47 -5.92 -8.18 12.89
CA ARG A 47 -6.59 -8.89 13.98
C ARG A 47 -5.83 -10.17 14.36
N SER A 48 -6.02 -10.65 15.59
CA SER A 48 -5.52 -11.96 15.99
C SER A 48 -6.24 -13.06 15.23
N VAL A 49 -5.49 -14.08 14.80
CA VAL A 49 -6.02 -15.14 13.92
C VAL A 49 -6.97 -16.09 14.64
N GLY A 50 -6.75 -16.37 15.93
CA GLY A 50 -7.55 -17.36 16.67
C GLY A 50 -7.37 -18.80 16.14
N TRP A 51 -6.11 -19.24 15.97
CA TRP A 51 -5.75 -20.59 15.51
C TRP A 51 -6.53 -21.74 16.16
N PRO A 52 -6.81 -21.74 17.48
CA PRO A 52 -7.56 -22.83 18.11
C PRO A 52 -8.96 -23.03 17.54
N LEU A 53 -9.69 -21.93 17.27
CA LEU A 53 -11.04 -22.00 16.68
C LEU A 53 -10.97 -22.57 15.26
N LEU A 54 -10.03 -22.09 14.45
CA LEU A 54 -9.87 -22.54 13.07
C LEU A 54 -9.46 -24.03 13.01
N ALA A 55 -8.53 -24.44 13.87
CA ALA A 55 -8.13 -25.85 13.99
C ALA A 55 -9.29 -26.73 14.47
N ALA A 56 -10.07 -26.27 15.45
CA ALA A 56 -11.24 -27.00 15.94
C ALA A 56 -12.26 -27.23 14.82
N VAL A 57 -12.59 -26.19 14.03
CA VAL A 57 -13.50 -26.32 12.89
C VAL A 57 -12.96 -27.33 11.88
N VAL A 58 -11.67 -27.23 11.48
CA VAL A 58 -11.06 -28.17 10.54
C VAL A 58 -11.13 -29.61 11.06
N VAL A 59 -10.75 -29.85 12.32
CA VAL A 59 -10.77 -31.18 12.94
C VAL A 59 -12.20 -31.72 12.99
N VAL A 60 -13.16 -30.95 13.48
CA VAL A 60 -14.57 -31.38 13.62
C VAL A 60 -15.16 -31.79 12.27
N PHE A 61 -14.93 -31.02 11.20
CA PHE A 61 -15.46 -31.36 9.88
C PHE A 61 -14.64 -32.39 9.09
N CYS A 62 -13.41 -32.71 9.55
CA CYS A 62 -12.64 -33.85 9.07
C CYS A 62 -13.01 -35.17 9.76
N LEU A 63 -13.50 -35.14 11.01
CA LEU A 63 -13.81 -36.35 11.78
C LEU A 63 -14.71 -37.34 11.04
N PRO A 64 -15.81 -36.94 10.37
CA PRO A 64 -16.66 -37.90 9.65
C PRO A 64 -15.95 -38.64 8.52
N MET A 65 -14.90 -38.06 7.93
CA MET A 65 -14.08 -38.77 6.94
C MET A 65 -13.23 -39.87 7.57
N MET A 66 -12.68 -39.61 8.75
CA MET A 66 -11.82 -40.58 9.45
C MET A 66 -12.66 -41.72 10.05
N LEU A 67 -13.80 -41.39 10.65
CA LEU A 67 -14.65 -42.36 11.35
C LEU A 67 -15.44 -43.25 10.39
N TYR A 68 -16.00 -42.69 9.31
CA TYR A 68 -16.85 -43.44 8.39
C TYR A 68 -16.13 -43.91 7.13
N HIS A 69 -14.79 -43.92 7.13
CA HIS A 69 -13.94 -44.33 6.00
C HIS A 69 -14.43 -45.58 5.25
N ASN A 70 -14.71 -46.65 6.01
CA ASN A 70 -14.93 -47.99 5.47
C ASN A 70 -16.38 -48.24 5.04
N VAL A 71 -17.25 -47.24 5.17
CA VAL A 71 -18.69 -47.35 4.88
C VAL A 71 -18.99 -46.58 3.58
N PRO A 72 -19.18 -47.24 2.43
CA PRO A 72 -19.46 -46.58 1.15
C PRO A 72 -20.77 -45.78 1.17
N GLU A 73 -21.77 -46.25 1.93
CA GLU A 73 -23.07 -45.60 2.10
C GLU A 73 -22.99 -44.24 2.80
N ALA A 74 -21.92 -44.00 3.57
CA ALA A 74 -21.68 -42.74 4.27
C ALA A 74 -21.06 -41.65 3.37
N MET A 75 -20.96 -41.86 2.05
CA MET A 75 -20.39 -40.88 1.12
C MET A 75 -21.10 -39.52 1.19
N GLY A 76 -22.43 -39.52 1.20
CA GLY A 76 -23.23 -38.29 1.31
C GLY A 76 -22.90 -37.49 2.57
N LEU A 77 -22.72 -38.17 3.70
CA LEU A 77 -22.37 -37.55 4.98
C LEU A 77 -21.00 -36.86 4.94
N ARG A 78 -20.03 -37.43 4.22
CA ARG A 78 -18.71 -36.80 4.02
C ARG A 78 -18.80 -35.54 3.16
N ILE A 79 -19.62 -35.57 2.10
CA ILE A 79 -19.87 -34.40 1.24
C ILE A 79 -20.58 -33.29 2.01
N ILE A 80 -21.58 -33.64 2.82
CA ILE A 80 -22.31 -32.70 3.68
C ILE A 80 -21.34 -32.08 4.70
N SER A 81 -20.54 -32.90 5.38
CA SER A 81 -19.56 -32.43 6.38
C SER A 81 -18.57 -31.43 5.77
N ILE A 82 -17.96 -31.76 4.62
CA ILE A 82 -16.98 -30.88 3.99
C ILE A 82 -17.63 -29.58 3.51
N SER A 83 -18.84 -29.65 2.94
CA SER A 83 -19.58 -28.48 2.47
C SER A 83 -19.96 -27.54 3.61
N ILE A 84 -20.45 -28.05 4.74
CA ILE A 84 -20.77 -27.23 5.92
C ILE A 84 -19.49 -26.60 6.50
N GLY A 85 -18.41 -27.37 6.60
CA GLY A 85 -17.13 -26.85 7.11
C GLY A 85 -16.55 -25.73 6.24
N MET A 86 -16.59 -25.89 4.90
CA MET A 86 -16.19 -24.83 3.97
C MET A 86 -17.08 -23.60 4.12
N ALA A 87 -18.41 -23.78 4.16
CA ALA A 87 -19.37 -22.69 4.32
C ALA A 87 -19.11 -21.89 5.60
N LEU A 88 -18.93 -22.58 6.74
CA LEU A 88 -18.66 -21.94 8.02
C LEU A 88 -17.38 -21.08 7.97
N LEU A 89 -16.30 -21.60 7.38
CA LEU A 89 -15.03 -20.88 7.26
C LEU A 89 -15.15 -19.68 6.34
N VAL A 90 -15.77 -19.79 5.16
CA VAL A 90 -15.91 -18.63 4.26
C VAL A 90 -16.88 -17.58 4.78
N PHE A 91 -17.94 -17.96 5.51
CA PHE A 91 -18.80 -16.99 6.19
C PHE A 91 -18.05 -16.27 7.30
N LEU A 92 -17.22 -16.97 8.06
CA LEU A 92 -16.34 -16.34 9.06
C LEU A 92 -15.34 -15.37 8.41
N GLY A 93 -14.81 -15.72 7.23
CA GLY A 93 -13.96 -14.86 6.42
C GLY A 93 -14.71 -13.60 5.94
N ALA A 94 -15.88 -13.78 5.33
CA ALA A 94 -16.73 -12.69 4.85
C ALA A 94 -17.12 -11.74 6.00
N TRP A 95 -17.55 -12.29 7.14
CA TRP A 95 -17.88 -11.52 8.35
C TRP A 95 -16.69 -10.67 8.82
N THR A 96 -15.49 -11.26 8.84
CA THR A 96 -14.26 -10.56 9.25
C THR A 96 -13.96 -9.37 8.34
N ILE A 97 -14.17 -9.51 7.03
CA ILE A 97 -13.90 -8.45 6.03
C ILE A 97 -14.95 -7.33 6.09
N VAL A 98 -16.23 -7.67 6.24
CA VAL A 98 -17.33 -6.67 6.28
C VAL A 98 -17.28 -5.81 7.53
N HIS A 99 -16.92 -6.39 8.68
CA HIS A 99 -16.91 -5.69 9.96
C HIS A 99 -15.61 -4.93 10.26
N ASP A 100 -14.79 -4.59 9.26
CA ASP A 100 -13.58 -3.80 9.45
C ASP A 100 -13.69 -2.39 8.88
N SER A 101 -13.70 -1.39 9.76
CA SER A 101 -13.96 0.02 9.45
C SER A 101 -12.78 0.77 8.82
N ARG A 102 -11.68 0.07 8.48
CA ARG A 102 -10.45 0.69 7.95
C ARG A 102 -10.54 1.02 6.47
N PHE A 103 -11.49 0.46 5.74
CA PHE A 103 -11.72 0.74 4.32
C PHE A 103 -12.88 1.73 4.19
N GLN A 104 -12.57 2.98 3.86
CA GLN A 104 -13.56 4.06 3.72
C GLN A 104 -14.18 4.14 2.31
N LEU A 105 -13.61 3.42 1.31
CA LEU A 105 -14.05 3.43 -0.08
C LEU A 105 -14.53 2.04 -0.55
N LEU A 106 -15.58 2.02 -1.37
CA LEU A 106 -16.56 0.92 -1.43
C LEU A 106 -16.19 -0.37 -2.18
N ASN A 107 -15.06 -0.53 -2.88
CA ASN A 107 -15.13 -1.43 -4.04
C ASN A 107 -14.50 -2.83 -3.88
N ALA A 108 -13.21 -2.99 -3.54
CA ALA A 108 -12.60 -4.33 -3.63
C ALA A 108 -12.91 -5.27 -2.46
N HIS A 109 -12.87 -4.76 -1.22
CA HIS A 109 -13.08 -5.59 -0.03
C HIS A 109 -14.53 -6.12 0.05
N GLN A 110 -15.52 -5.31 -0.34
CA GLN A 110 -16.92 -5.72 -0.45
C GLN A 110 -17.09 -6.81 -1.51
N ALA A 111 -16.45 -6.67 -2.67
CA ALA A 111 -16.49 -7.69 -3.73
C ALA A 111 -15.93 -9.05 -3.25
N VAL A 112 -14.80 -9.04 -2.52
CA VAL A 112 -14.24 -10.27 -1.92
C VAL A 112 -15.19 -10.87 -0.88
N ALA A 113 -15.79 -10.04 -0.01
CA ALA A 113 -16.74 -10.51 0.99
C ALA A 113 -18.00 -11.12 0.36
N VAL A 114 -18.56 -10.50 -0.68
CA VAL A 114 -19.70 -11.02 -1.44
C VAL A 114 -19.34 -12.35 -2.12
N LEU A 115 -18.15 -12.45 -2.72
CA LEU A 115 -17.68 -13.68 -3.33
C LEU A 115 -17.56 -14.83 -2.31
N LEU A 116 -17.02 -14.55 -1.12
CA LEU A 116 -16.95 -15.51 -0.02
C LEU A 116 -18.33 -15.93 0.48
N ALA A 117 -19.25 -14.98 0.65
CA ALA A 117 -20.62 -15.27 1.07
C ALA A 117 -21.36 -16.12 0.02
N LEU A 118 -21.23 -15.80 -1.26
CA LEU A 118 -21.81 -16.58 -2.36
C LEU A 118 -21.24 -18.00 -2.41
N HIS A 119 -19.92 -18.15 -2.20
CA HIS A 119 -19.29 -19.46 -2.10
C HIS A 119 -19.80 -20.27 -0.90
N GLY A 120 -20.02 -19.62 0.25
CA GLY A 120 -20.62 -20.26 1.42
C GLY A 120 -22.04 -20.74 1.17
N THR A 121 -22.88 -19.89 0.58
CA THR A 121 -24.27 -20.22 0.21
C THR A 121 -24.34 -21.39 -0.77
N LEU A 122 -23.47 -21.41 -1.79
CA LEU A 122 -23.44 -22.51 -2.76
C LEU A 122 -22.95 -23.83 -2.15
N ASN A 123 -22.04 -23.78 -1.16
CA ASN A 123 -21.67 -24.97 -0.39
C ASN A 123 -22.82 -25.45 0.51
N LEU A 124 -23.59 -24.56 1.12
CA LEU A 124 -24.80 -24.97 1.86
C LEU A 124 -25.85 -25.58 0.92
N ALA A 125 -26.05 -25.00 -0.27
CA ALA A 125 -26.93 -25.56 -1.30
C ALA A 125 -26.46 -26.97 -1.73
N ARG A 126 -25.15 -27.17 -1.89
CA ARG A 126 -24.57 -28.49 -2.15
C ARG A 126 -24.85 -29.49 -1.03
N ALA A 127 -24.71 -29.07 0.23
CA ALA A 127 -25.02 -29.92 1.39
C ALA A 127 -26.50 -30.31 1.42
N ALA A 128 -27.40 -29.34 1.20
CA ALA A 128 -28.84 -29.56 1.15
C ALA A 128 -29.24 -30.48 -0.01
N GLN A 129 -28.68 -30.27 -1.21
CA GLN A 129 -28.92 -31.16 -2.35
C GLN A 129 -28.46 -32.59 -2.06
N THR A 130 -27.29 -32.77 -1.45
CA THR A 130 -26.78 -34.11 -1.10
C THR A 130 -27.64 -34.81 -0.05
N LEU A 131 -28.33 -34.05 0.82
CA LEU A 131 -29.26 -34.58 1.80
C LEU A 131 -30.57 -35.05 1.15
N LEU A 132 -31.07 -34.31 0.15
CA LEU A 132 -32.29 -34.61 -0.60
C LEU A 132 -32.09 -35.74 -1.61
N GLU A 133 -30.93 -35.76 -2.26
CA GLU A 133 -30.53 -36.73 -3.29
C GLU A 133 -29.18 -37.36 -2.92
N PRO A 134 -29.16 -38.42 -2.09
CA PRO A 134 -27.93 -39.04 -1.62
C PRO A 134 -27.10 -39.62 -2.78
N VAL A 135 -25.86 -39.16 -2.90
CA VAL A 135 -24.92 -39.67 -3.92
C VAL A 135 -24.47 -41.08 -3.53
N LEU A 136 -24.89 -42.10 -4.29
CA LEU A 136 -24.45 -43.48 -4.14
C LEU A 136 -23.03 -43.65 -4.69
N ALA A 137 -22.24 -44.55 -4.10
CA ALA A 137 -20.84 -44.78 -4.46
C ALA A 137 -20.64 -45.20 -5.94
N THR A 138 -21.68 -45.78 -6.57
CA THR A 138 -21.69 -46.18 -7.98
C THR A 138 -21.77 -45.01 -8.96
N ASP A 139 -22.22 -43.84 -8.50
CA ASP A 139 -22.40 -42.64 -9.35
C ASP A 139 -21.18 -41.70 -9.33
N MET A 140 -20.11 -42.03 -8.60
CA MET A 140 -18.91 -41.18 -8.51
C MET A 140 -18.24 -40.85 -9.85
N LEU A 141 -18.35 -41.76 -10.82
CA LEU A 141 -17.82 -41.60 -12.18
C LEU A 141 -18.85 -41.00 -13.16
N ARG A 142 -20.12 -40.94 -12.78
CA ARG A 142 -21.15 -40.22 -13.53
C ARG A 142 -21.15 -38.78 -13.05
N LEU A 143 -20.51 -37.90 -13.81
CA LEU A 143 -20.63 -36.45 -13.62
C LEU A 143 -22.09 -36.03 -13.87
N GLY A 144 -22.93 -36.16 -12.84
CA GLY A 144 -24.26 -35.57 -12.85
C GLY A 144 -24.16 -34.06 -13.10
N PRO A 145 -25.16 -33.44 -13.76
CA PRO A 145 -25.13 -32.02 -14.06
C PRO A 145 -24.84 -31.13 -12.84
N SER A 146 -25.41 -31.46 -11.69
CA SER A 146 -25.19 -30.74 -10.42
C SER A 146 -23.74 -30.75 -9.94
N THR A 147 -23.09 -31.91 -9.98
CA THR A 147 -21.69 -32.07 -9.52
C THR A 147 -20.74 -31.25 -10.38
N SER A 148 -20.93 -31.28 -11.70
CA SER A 148 -20.16 -30.48 -12.67
C SER A 148 -20.31 -28.97 -12.42
N THR A 149 -21.52 -28.51 -12.10
CA THR A 149 -21.78 -27.10 -11.78
C THR A 149 -21.02 -26.66 -10.52
N PHE A 150 -21.02 -27.46 -9.46
CA PHE A 150 -20.26 -27.13 -8.23
C PHE A 150 -18.74 -27.09 -8.47
N PHE A 151 -18.20 -27.99 -9.29
CA PHE A 151 -16.79 -27.95 -9.67
C PHE A 151 -16.44 -26.72 -10.49
N ALA A 152 -17.25 -26.40 -11.52
CA ALA A 152 -17.06 -25.20 -12.33
C ALA A 152 -17.13 -23.92 -11.48
N TRP A 153 -18.08 -23.86 -10.54
CA TRP A 153 -18.16 -22.78 -9.56
C TRP A 153 -16.91 -22.70 -8.68
N GLY A 154 -16.39 -23.82 -8.19
CA GLY A 154 -15.17 -23.86 -7.39
C GLY A 154 -13.97 -23.25 -8.12
N ILE A 155 -13.81 -23.56 -9.41
CA ILE A 155 -12.75 -22.98 -10.26
C ILE A 155 -12.94 -21.47 -10.39
N LEU A 156 -14.15 -21.02 -10.72
CA LEU A 156 -14.47 -19.60 -10.86
C LEU A 156 -14.25 -18.84 -9.55
N PHE A 157 -14.61 -19.45 -8.42
CA PHE A 157 -14.38 -18.90 -7.09
C PHE A 157 -12.89 -18.69 -6.81
N PHE A 158 -12.03 -19.68 -7.05
CA PHE A 158 -10.58 -19.52 -6.82
C PHE A 158 -9.96 -18.44 -7.72
N PHE A 159 -10.42 -18.35 -8.96
CA PHE A 159 -10.00 -17.29 -9.87
C PHE A 159 -10.43 -15.90 -9.34
N GLY A 160 -11.72 -15.74 -9.01
CA GLY A 160 -12.26 -14.50 -8.46
C GLY A 160 -11.61 -14.11 -7.13
N LEU A 161 -11.31 -15.09 -6.27
CA LEU A 161 -10.64 -14.86 -5.00
C LEU A 161 -9.22 -14.34 -5.22
N THR A 162 -8.48 -14.92 -6.16
CA THR A 162 -7.10 -14.51 -6.47
C THR A 162 -7.08 -13.07 -7.01
N VAL A 163 -7.96 -12.75 -7.96
CA VAL A 163 -8.09 -11.40 -8.50
C VAL A 163 -8.54 -10.42 -7.42
N GLY A 164 -9.56 -10.77 -6.64
CA GLY A 164 -10.10 -9.92 -5.57
C GLY A 164 -9.07 -9.63 -4.49
N LEU A 165 -8.28 -10.61 -4.06
CA LEU A 165 -7.18 -10.40 -3.11
C LEU A 165 -6.07 -9.53 -3.71
N ALA A 166 -5.71 -9.73 -4.98
CA ALA A 166 -4.70 -8.91 -5.66
C ALA A 166 -5.14 -7.44 -5.75
N VAL A 167 -6.40 -7.19 -6.10
CA VAL A 167 -6.97 -5.83 -6.14
C VAL A 167 -7.01 -5.23 -4.74
N MET A 168 -7.44 -5.98 -3.72
CA MET A 168 -7.47 -5.51 -2.33
C MET A 168 -6.08 -5.11 -1.80
N VAL A 169 -5.03 -5.88 -2.13
CA VAL A 169 -3.64 -5.53 -1.80
C VAL A 169 -3.20 -4.27 -2.55
N THR A 170 -3.56 -4.15 -3.82
CA THR A 170 -3.20 -3.00 -4.67
C THR A 170 -3.85 -1.72 -4.16
N GLU A 171 -5.14 -1.75 -3.81
CA GLU A 171 -5.86 -0.62 -3.21
C GLU A 171 -5.19 -0.20 -1.89
N ARG A 172 -4.93 -1.15 -0.99
CA ARG A 172 -4.23 -0.85 0.28
C ARG A 172 -2.86 -0.22 0.07
N LEU A 173 -2.09 -0.72 -0.90
CA LEU A 173 -0.77 -0.16 -1.20
C LEU A 173 -0.89 1.25 -1.78
N ARG A 174 -1.89 1.49 -2.64
CA ARG A 174 -2.17 2.80 -3.21
C ARG A 174 -2.53 3.81 -2.13
N ASP A 175 -3.40 3.45 -1.18
CA ASP A 175 -3.79 4.32 -0.07
C ASP A 175 -2.59 4.66 0.82
N LEU A 176 -1.76 3.66 1.17
CA LEU A 176 -0.54 3.88 1.94
C LEU A 176 0.47 4.78 1.23
N LEU A 177 0.59 4.67 -0.09
CA LEU A 177 1.45 5.54 -0.90
C LEU A 177 0.90 6.95 -0.96
N GLN A 178 -0.41 7.13 -1.16
CA GLN A 178 -1.05 8.44 -1.17
C GLN A 178 -0.88 9.16 0.18
N ASP A 179 -1.09 8.45 1.29
CA ASP A 179 -0.87 9.00 2.63
C ASP A 179 0.57 9.45 2.86
N ARG A 180 1.55 8.67 2.37
CA ARG A 180 2.97 9.03 2.46
C ARG A 180 3.29 10.24 1.62
N LEU A 181 2.79 10.31 0.39
CA LEU A 181 2.99 11.46 -0.51
C LEU A 181 2.39 12.73 0.06
N ILE A 182 1.20 12.66 0.66
CA ILE A 182 0.57 13.82 1.31
C ILE A 182 1.44 14.29 2.48
N LYS A 183 1.90 13.38 3.35
CA LYS A 183 2.76 13.73 4.49
C LYS A 183 4.10 14.33 4.05
N GLU A 184 4.72 13.75 3.03
CA GLU A 184 5.96 14.26 2.45
C GLU A 184 5.76 15.66 1.84
N ASN A 185 4.67 15.86 1.10
CA ASN A 185 4.35 17.16 0.51
C ASN A 185 4.11 18.23 1.59
N VAL A 186 3.36 17.89 2.66
CA VAL A 186 3.14 18.81 3.79
C VAL A 186 4.46 19.15 4.49
N ALA A 187 5.32 18.17 4.75
CA ALA A 187 6.63 18.40 5.36
C ALA A 187 7.52 19.27 4.47
N ARG A 188 7.48 19.04 3.16
CA ARG A 188 8.21 19.85 2.17
C ARG A 188 7.71 21.29 2.14
N CYS A 189 6.41 21.52 2.06
CA CYS A 189 5.84 22.87 2.09
C CYS A 189 6.18 23.61 3.39
N ALA A 190 6.18 22.93 4.54
CA ALA A 190 6.58 23.52 5.82
C ALA A 190 8.07 23.92 5.82
N ALA A 191 8.95 23.08 5.27
CA ALA A 191 10.37 23.39 5.14
C ALA A 191 10.62 24.56 4.18
N GLU A 192 9.94 24.59 3.03
CA GLU A 192 10.03 25.69 2.07
C GLU A 192 9.53 27.01 2.67
N ALA A 193 8.44 27.00 3.45
CA ALA A 193 7.94 28.17 4.16
C ALA A 193 8.95 28.69 5.20
N ALA A 194 9.55 27.80 6.00
CA ALA A 194 10.56 28.18 7.00
C ALA A 194 11.82 28.79 6.36
N LEU A 195 12.28 28.22 5.25
CA LEU A 195 13.40 28.78 4.47
C LEU A 195 13.06 30.17 3.91
N GLN A 196 11.83 30.36 3.43
CA GLN A 196 11.39 31.65 2.94
C GLN A 196 11.33 32.70 4.06
N GLU A 197 10.87 32.34 5.26
CA GLU A 197 10.90 33.22 6.43
C GLU A 197 12.31 33.61 6.83
N GLN A 198 13.25 32.65 6.85
CA GLN A 198 14.67 32.90 7.14
C GLN A 198 15.28 33.89 6.13
N ARG A 199 14.98 33.74 4.83
CA ARG A 199 15.42 34.66 3.78
C ARG A 199 14.86 36.06 3.94
N ASN A 200 13.57 36.16 4.22
CA ASN A 200 12.90 37.43 4.46
C ASN A 200 13.51 38.14 5.68
N PHE A 201 13.77 37.40 6.76
CA PHE A 201 14.44 37.91 7.95
C PHE A 201 15.84 38.42 7.64
N LEU A 202 16.67 37.63 6.94
CA LEU A 202 18.04 38.01 6.61
C LEU A 202 18.08 39.25 5.69
N THR A 203 17.15 39.34 4.74
CA THR A 203 17.02 40.51 3.86
C THR A 203 16.67 41.77 4.66
N MET A 204 15.68 41.66 5.56
CA MET A 204 15.28 42.76 6.44
C MET A 204 16.44 43.21 7.33
N VAL A 205 17.11 42.27 8.00
CA VAL A 205 18.24 42.53 8.90
C VAL A 205 19.37 43.27 8.17
N SER A 206 19.70 42.86 6.94
CA SER A 206 20.74 43.52 6.15
C SER A 206 20.40 44.97 5.78
N HIS A 207 19.14 45.26 5.47
CA HIS A 207 18.69 46.63 5.23
C HIS A 207 18.74 47.48 6.51
N GLU A 208 18.26 46.94 7.63
CA GLU A 208 18.24 47.64 8.92
C GLU A 208 19.66 47.90 9.47
N PHE A 209 20.65 47.05 9.18
CA PHE A 209 22.04 47.29 9.57
C PHE A 209 22.80 48.24 8.64
N ARG A 210 22.44 48.35 7.36
CA ARG A 210 23.13 49.24 6.40
C ARG A 210 23.04 50.71 6.84
N THR A 211 21.89 51.14 7.33
CA THR A 211 21.65 52.53 7.77
C THR A 211 22.55 52.95 8.94
N PRO A 212 22.57 52.26 10.11
CA PRO A 212 23.44 52.62 11.22
C PRO A 212 24.92 52.48 10.88
N LEU A 213 25.33 51.48 10.09
CA LEU A 213 26.73 51.37 9.63
C LEU A 213 27.15 52.54 8.75
N GLY A 214 26.26 53.00 7.87
CA GLY A 214 26.46 54.21 7.06
C GLY A 214 26.55 55.47 7.91
N ILE A 215 25.72 55.60 8.95
CA ILE A 215 25.79 56.73 9.91
C ILE A 215 27.11 56.69 10.70
N MET A 216 27.55 55.52 11.16
CA MET A 216 28.82 55.37 11.88
C MET A 216 30.03 55.75 11.01
N ALA A 217 30.04 55.32 9.75
CA ALA A 217 31.08 55.69 8.78
C ALA A 217 31.08 57.21 8.50
N ALA A 218 29.91 57.79 8.21
CA ALA A 218 29.79 59.23 7.97
C ALA A 218 30.17 60.08 9.20
N SER A 219 29.81 59.62 10.41
CA SER A 219 30.20 60.29 11.66
C SER A 219 31.72 60.23 11.87
N ALA A 220 32.35 59.10 11.55
CA ALA A 220 33.80 58.98 11.56
C ALA A 220 34.45 59.94 10.54
N ASP A 221 33.95 60.01 9.31
CA ASP A 221 34.45 60.95 8.29
C ASP A 221 34.36 62.42 8.75
N LEU A 222 33.25 62.81 9.38
CA LEU A 222 33.07 64.18 9.90
C LEU A 222 34.05 64.52 11.03
N ILE A 223 34.36 63.57 11.91
CA ILE A 223 35.35 63.76 12.97
C ILE A 223 36.75 63.83 12.35
N ALA A 224 37.06 62.99 11.37
CA ALA A 224 38.34 62.98 10.66
C ALA A 224 38.62 64.31 9.93
N CYS A 225 37.61 64.94 9.32
CA CYS A 225 37.74 66.24 8.66
C CYS A 225 38.08 67.41 9.61
N ASN A 226 37.78 67.28 10.90
CA ASN A 226 38.00 68.33 11.92
C ASN A 226 39.22 68.04 12.82
N LEU A 227 39.99 66.99 12.52
CA LEU A 227 41.13 66.56 13.34
C LEU A 227 42.37 67.45 13.11
N PRO A 228 43.08 67.87 14.18
CA PRO A 228 44.39 68.52 14.05
C PRO A 228 45.44 67.59 13.42
N ALA A 229 46.30 68.12 12.54
CA ALA A 229 47.28 67.32 11.79
C ALA A 229 48.33 66.57 12.64
N ASP A 230 48.46 66.89 13.93
CA ASP A 230 49.37 66.25 14.88
C ASP A 230 48.71 65.10 15.68
N ASP A 231 47.38 64.99 15.66
CA ASP A 231 46.63 63.98 16.42
C ASP A 231 46.56 62.64 15.68
N LYS A 232 47.70 61.97 15.61
CA LYS A 232 47.84 60.66 14.95
C LYS A 232 47.07 59.55 15.67
N GLU A 233 46.91 59.64 16.98
CA GLU A 233 46.23 58.62 17.79
C GLU A 233 44.73 58.58 17.47
N SER A 234 44.05 59.74 17.47
CA SER A 234 42.64 59.83 17.10
C SER A 234 42.40 59.45 15.62
N ALA A 235 43.35 59.74 14.73
CA ALA A 235 43.28 59.34 13.33
C ALA A 235 43.35 57.82 13.15
N GLU A 236 44.20 57.12 13.92
CA GLU A 236 44.28 55.65 13.91
C GLU A 236 43.00 54.99 14.44
N GLU A 237 42.37 55.55 15.48
CA GLU A 237 41.11 55.04 16.02
C GLU A 237 39.94 55.22 15.06
N LEU A 238 39.86 56.36 14.36
CA LEU A 238 38.87 56.59 13.30
C LEU A 238 38.99 55.59 12.15
N ASP A 239 40.21 55.26 11.76
CA ASP A 239 40.49 54.26 10.73
C ASP A 239 40.15 52.83 11.22
N ARG A 240 40.30 52.54 12.52
CA ARG A 240 39.79 51.29 13.13
C ARG A 240 38.26 51.21 13.07
N ILE A 241 37.55 52.30 13.39
CA ILE A 241 36.07 52.35 13.31
C ILE A 241 35.60 52.13 11.86
N HIS A 242 36.27 52.77 10.89
CA HIS A 242 35.98 52.58 9.47
C HIS A 242 36.13 51.14 9.01
N ARG A 243 37.26 50.51 9.35
CA ARG A 243 37.51 49.10 9.04
C ARG A 243 36.50 48.18 9.70
N ALA A 244 36.14 48.43 10.96
CA ALA A 244 35.16 47.63 11.69
C ALA A 244 33.77 47.74 11.05
N SER A 245 33.31 48.94 10.72
CA SER A 245 32.02 49.18 10.07
C SER A 245 31.95 48.52 8.69
N ARG A 246 32.98 48.69 7.86
CA ARG A 246 33.08 48.04 6.54
C ARG A 246 33.12 46.52 6.66
N ARG A 247 33.87 45.97 7.62
CA ARG A 247 33.93 44.52 7.85
C ARG A 247 32.58 43.97 8.29
N LEU A 248 31.84 44.67 9.15
CA LEU A 248 30.52 44.24 9.60
C LEU A 248 29.52 44.26 8.44
N GLY A 249 29.52 45.32 7.63
CA GLY A 249 28.66 45.44 6.44
C GLY A 249 28.93 44.31 5.44
N ASN A 250 30.20 44.05 5.13
CA ASN A 250 30.59 42.97 4.22
C ASN A 250 30.21 41.58 4.75
N LEU A 251 30.23 41.37 6.07
CA LEU A 251 29.89 40.08 6.68
C LEU A 251 28.37 39.81 6.61
N VAL A 252 27.57 40.84 6.84
CA VAL A 252 26.11 40.79 6.70
C VAL A 252 25.70 40.60 5.23
N GLU A 253 26.31 41.34 4.30
CA GLU A 253 26.08 41.15 2.86
C GLU A 253 26.59 39.78 2.35
N GLY A 254 27.72 39.31 2.87
CA GLY A 254 28.26 37.99 2.54
C GLY A 254 27.35 36.84 2.96
N CYS A 255 26.70 36.95 4.12
CA CYS A 255 25.74 35.96 4.59
C CYS A 255 24.49 35.86 3.68
N LEU A 256 24.05 36.99 3.11
CA LEU A 256 23.00 37.00 2.08
C LEU A 256 23.46 36.36 0.77
N ALA A 257 24.70 36.63 0.35
CA ALA A 257 25.24 36.11 -0.91
C ALA A 257 25.43 34.58 -0.87
N ASP A 258 25.89 34.03 0.25
CA ASP A 258 26.03 32.59 0.43
C ASP A 258 24.67 31.87 0.43
N ASP A 259 23.65 32.40 1.12
CA ASP A 259 22.30 31.82 1.09
C ASP A 259 21.67 31.90 -0.31
N TRP A 260 21.94 32.98 -1.04
CA TRP A 260 21.50 33.13 -2.44
C TRP A 260 22.18 32.10 -3.36
N LEU A 261 23.49 31.87 -3.21
CA LEU A 261 24.24 30.86 -3.96
C LEU A 261 23.76 29.43 -3.65
N GLU A 262 23.49 29.12 -2.37
CA GLU A 262 22.91 27.83 -2.00
C GLU A 262 21.52 27.64 -2.63
N SER A 263 20.67 28.68 -2.63
CA SER A 263 19.33 28.63 -3.23
C SER A 263 19.33 28.29 -4.72
N VAL A 264 20.24 28.91 -5.48
CA VAL A 264 20.40 28.68 -6.93
C VAL A 264 20.94 27.27 -7.18
N SER A 265 21.87 26.80 -6.35
CA SER A 265 22.41 25.45 -6.46
C SER A 265 21.35 24.36 -6.20
N GLN A 266 20.46 24.56 -5.21
CA GLN A 266 19.36 23.66 -4.91
C GLN A 266 18.31 23.64 -6.01
N SER A 267 17.91 24.80 -6.53
CA SER A 267 16.95 24.92 -7.64
C SER A 267 17.43 24.18 -8.89
N ARG A 268 18.73 24.29 -9.21
CA ARG A 268 19.34 23.59 -10.34
C ARG A 268 19.32 22.08 -10.17
N ARG A 269 19.57 21.60 -8.96
CA ARG A 269 19.57 20.16 -8.61
C ARG A 269 18.17 19.55 -8.61
N SER A 270 17.15 20.30 -8.16
CA SER A 270 15.75 19.88 -8.24
C SER A 270 15.21 19.91 -9.68
N GLY A 271 15.71 20.81 -10.54
CA GLY A 271 15.42 20.84 -11.97
C GLY A 271 15.97 19.63 -12.71
N GLU A 272 17.18 19.18 -12.40
CA GLU A 272 17.80 17.99 -13.03
C GLU A 272 17.09 16.69 -12.66
N LEU A 273 16.51 16.58 -11.45
CA LEU A 273 15.70 15.42 -11.05
C LEU A 273 14.37 15.32 -11.79
N ASN A 274 13.87 16.42 -12.39
CA ASN A 274 12.61 16.45 -13.13
C ASN A 274 12.79 16.17 -14.64
N VAL A 275 14.04 16.08 -15.14
CA VAL A 275 14.35 15.83 -16.56
C VAL A 275 14.47 14.31 -16.88
N GLY A 276 14.38 13.43 -15.87
CA GLY A 276 14.40 11.97 -16.05
C GLY A 276 13.08 11.34 -16.54
N THR A 277 11.97 12.08 -16.53
CA THR A 277 10.65 11.60 -16.99
C THR A 277 10.10 12.48 -18.10
N GLY A 278 10.74 12.45 -19.26
CA GLY A 278 10.22 13.13 -20.44
C GLY A 278 10.75 12.59 -21.75
N ARG A 279 10.19 11.48 -22.28
CA ARG A 279 9.93 11.35 -23.73
C ARG A 279 9.12 10.11 -24.12
N LYS A 280 7.85 10.33 -24.46
CA LYS A 280 7.32 9.85 -25.75
C LYS A 280 6.42 10.95 -26.34
N SER A 281 7.03 11.70 -27.24
CA SER A 281 6.36 12.58 -28.19
C SER A 281 5.69 11.72 -29.26
N SER A 282 4.43 12.01 -29.60
CA SER A 282 4.01 11.96 -30.99
C SER A 282 3.16 13.19 -31.30
N GLN A 283 3.70 13.99 -32.20
CA GLN A 283 3.12 15.16 -32.82
C GLN A 283 1.89 14.77 -33.66
N HIS A 284 0.88 15.63 -33.68
CA HIS A 284 0.01 15.85 -34.83
C HIS A 284 -0.30 17.36 -34.91
N PRO A 285 0.12 18.07 -35.96
CA PRO A 285 -0.41 19.39 -36.27
C PRO A 285 -1.59 19.26 -37.23
N LEU A 286 -2.64 20.09 -37.13
CA LEU A 286 -3.21 20.82 -38.28
C LEU A 286 -4.46 21.64 -37.91
N ARG A 287 -4.28 22.96 -38.10
CA ARG A 287 -5.17 23.99 -38.67
C ARG A 287 -6.60 24.17 -38.12
N LEU A 288 -6.74 25.29 -37.40
CA LEU A 288 -7.96 26.09 -37.30
C LEU A 288 -8.31 26.66 -38.69
N HIS A 289 -9.55 26.43 -39.14
CA HIS A 289 -10.19 27.26 -40.15
C HIS A 289 -11.37 28.00 -39.51
N THR A 290 -11.21 29.31 -39.43
CA THR A 290 -12.29 30.28 -39.25
C THR A 290 -12.98 30.47 -40.59
N THR A 291 -14.30 30.37 -40.63
CA THR A 291 -15.15 31.05 -41.62
C THR A 291 -16.51 31.33 -40.99
N ALA A 292 -16.84 32.61 -40.93
CA ALA A 292 -18.17 33.15 -40.71
C ALA A 292 -18.96 33.18 -42.03
N ILE A 293 -20.28 33.46 -41.92
CA ILE A 293 -21.26 33.80 -42.98
C ILE A 293 -21.78 32.51 -43.69
N GLU A 294 -23.08 32.16 -43.74
CA GLU A 294 -24.36 32.90 -43.76
C GLU A 294 -25.35 32.48 -42.66
#